data_AF-A0A4W6CQZ7-F1
#
_entry.id   AF-A0A4W6CQZ7-F1
#
_cell.length_a   1.000
_cell.length_b   1.000
_cell.length_c   1.000
_cell.angle_alpha   90.00
_cell.angle_beta   90.00
_cell.angle_gamma   90.00
#
_symmetry.space_group_name_H-M   'P 1'
#
loop_
_entity.id
_entity.type
_entity.pdbx_description
1 polymer ?
#
loop_
_entity_poly.entity_id
_entity_poly.type
_entity_poly.pdbx_seq_one_letter_code
_entity_poly.pdbx_strand_id
1 'polypeptide(L)'
;METVNDQMFASKVLEQSAKLVEEQVDAQLTKLNDMDEDDLERLKERRLEALKKAQKQKQEWLSKGHGEYREIPSEKDFFSEVKDSKNVVCHFYRNSTFRSFLHVYLVVFECE
;
A
#
# COMPACT_ATOMS: atom_id res chain seq x y z
N MET A 1 25.85 -42.79 11.63
CA MET A 1 26.15 -42.73 10.19
C MET A 1 25.04 -41.99 9.44
N GLU A 2 23.77 -42.20 9.78
CA GLU A 2 22.62 -41.46 9.21
C GLU A 2 22.65 -39.94 9.48
N THR A 3 22.95 -39.51 10.71
CA THR A 3 22.97 -38.07 11.08
C THR A 3 24.00 -37.23 10.34
N VAL A 4 25.11 -37.83 9.91
CA VAL A 4 26.17 -37.15 9.13
C VAL A 4 25.72 -36.95 7.68
N ASN A 5 24.91 -37.87 7.16
CA ASN A 5 24.36 -37.80 5.80
C ASN A 5 23.29 -36.70 5.69
N ASP A 6 22.46 -36.55 6.72
CA ASP A 6 21.45 -35.49 6.80
C ASP A 6 22.07 -34.09 6.89
N GLN A 7 23.12 -33.93 7.71
CA GLN A 7 23.87 -32.67 7.78
C GLN A 7 24.59 -32.33 6.46
N MET A 8 25.14 -33.34 5.78
CA MET A 8 25.81 -33.15 4.49
C MET A 8 24.80 -32.79 3.38
N PHE A 9 23.60 -33.36 3.42
CA PHE A 9 22.51 -33.02 2.51
C PHE A 9 22.00 -31.59 2.75
N ALA A 10 21.76 -31.21 4.02
CA ALA A 10 21.34 -29.85 4.37
C ALA A 10 22.35 -28.79 3.92
N SER A 11 23.65 -29.04 4.12
CA SER A 11 24.73 -28.17 3.65
C SER A 11 24.73 -28.03 2.11
N LYS A 12 24.56 -29.15 1.39
CA LYS A 12 24.46 -29.18 -0.07
C LYS A 12 23.27 -28.37 -0.59
N VAL A 13 22.11 -28.50 0.06
CA VAL A 13 20.89 -27.77 -0.30
C VAL A 13 21.05 -26.27 -0.06
N LEU A 14 21.68 -25.87 1.06
CA LEU A 14 22.00 -24.47 1.34
C LEU A 14 22.98 -23.87 0.33
N GLU A 15 23.99 -24.64 -0.10
CA GLU A 15 24.94 -24.19 -1.12
C GLU A 15 24.26 -24.03 -2.49
N GLN A 16 23.36 -24.94 -2.84
CA GLN A 16 22.57 -24.85 -4.07
C GLN A 16 21.58 -23.68 -4.05
N SER A 17 20.92 -23.43 -2.92
CA SER A 17 20.02 -22.29 -2.80
C SER A 17 20.79 -20.97 -2.84
N ALA A 18 21.95 -20.88 -2.20
CA ALA A 18 22.82 -19.71 -2.28
C ALA A 18 23.26 -19.42 -3.73
N LYS A 19 23.67 -20.45 -4.49
CA LYS A 19 24.04 -20.32 -5.90
C LYS A 19 22.89 -19.82 -6.78
N LEU A 20 21.68 -20.34 -6.57
CA LEU A 20 20.50 -19.88 -7.31
C LEU A 20 20.19 -18.40 -7.03
N VAL A 21 20.38 -17.96 -5.78
CA VAL A 21 20.20 -16.55 -5.41
C VAL A 21 21.30 -15.68 -6.02
N GLU A 22 22.56 -16.11 -6.00
CA GLU A 22 23.67 -15.40 -6.65
C GLU A 22 23.43 -15.26 -8.15
N GLU A 23 23.08 -16.34 -8.85
CA GLU A 23 22.76 -16.30 -10.29
C GLU A 23 21.61 -15.33 -10.59
N GLN A 24 20.59 -15.27 -9.74
CA GLN A 24 19.49 -14.32 -9.89
C GLN A 24 19.95 -12.87 -9.70
N VAL A 25 20.85 -12.63 -8.74
CA VAL A 25 21.43 -11.31 -8.48
C VAL A 25 22.34 -10.88 -9.64
N ASP A 26 23.18 -11.77 -10.15
CA ASP A 26 24.07 -11.51 -11.29
C ASP A 26 23.29 -11.21 -12.57
N ALA A 27 22.19 -11.94 -12.81
CA ALA A 27 21.29 -11.67 -13.92
C ALA A 27 20.64 -10.28 -13.82
N GLN A 28 20.24 -9.86 -12.61
CA GLN A 28 19.70 -8.51 -12.38
C GLN A 28 20.77 -7.44 -12.57
N LEU A 29 22.00 -7.68 -12.12
CA LEU A 29 23.12 -6.75 -12.26
C LEU A 29 23.49 -6.55 -13.73
N THR A 30 23.56 -7.65 -14.49
CA THR A 30 23.81 -7.61 -15.94
C THR A 30 22.73 -6.79 -16.64
N LYS A 31 21.45 -7.08 -16.35
CA LYS A 31 20.32 -6.32 -16.90
C LYS A 31 20.41 -4.82 -16.60
N LEU A 32 20.82 -4.44 -15.39
CA LEU A 32 20.99 -3.04 -14.99
C LEU A 32 22.13 -2.35 -15.74
N ASN A 33 23.25 -3.05 -15.94
CA ASN A 33 24.40 -2.53 -16.68
C ASN A 33 24.12 -2.36 -18.18
N ASP A 34 23.26 -3.23 -18.74
CA ASP A 34 22.90 -3.22 -20.15
C ASP A 34 21.70 -2.30 -20.45
N MET A 35 21.14 -1.59 -19.45
CA MET A 35 20.07 -0.62 -19.67
C MET A 35 20.57 0.53 -20.55
N ASP A 36 19.90 0.74 -21.68
CA ASP A 36 20.19 1.82 -22.60
C ASP A 36 19.46 3.13 -22.23
N GLU A 37 19.72 4.19 -23.01
CA GLU A 37 19.15 5.52 -22.78
C GLU A 37 17.62 5.53 -22.93
N ASP A 38 17.09 4.75 -23.88
CA ASP A 38 15.66 4.59 -24.14
C ASP A 38 14.94 3.91 -22.97
N ASP A 39 15.51 2.86 -22.40
CA ASP A 39 14.97 2.18 -21.23
C ASP A 39 14.96 3.10 -20.00
N LEU A 40 15.98 3.94 -19.87
CA LEU A 40 16.04 4.93 -18.80
C LEU A 40 14.98 6.03 -18.98
N GLU A 41 14.74 6.48 -20.21
CA GLU A 41 13.68 7.44 -20.53
C GLU A 41 12.29 6.87 -20.21
N ARG A 42 11.99 5.64 -20.65
CA ARG A 42 10.75 4.93 -20.29
C ARG A 42 10.56 4.79 -18.79
N LEU A 43 11.64 4.53 -18.04
CA LEU A 43 11.59 4.44 -16.58
C LEU A 43 11.22 5.80 -15.95
N LYS A 44 11.79 6.90 -16.47
CA LYS A 44 11.45 8.26 -16.04
C LYS A 44 9.99 8.60 -16.35
N GLU A 45 9.53 8.31 -17.55
CA GLU A 45 8.13 8.52 -17.97
C GLU A 45 7.17 7.77 -17.05
N ARG A 46 7.42 6.48 -16.80
CA ARG A 46 6.58 5.67 -15.91
C ARG A 46 6.53 6.22 -14.49
N ARG A 47 7.67 6.67 -13.95
CA ARG A 47 7.72 7.30 -12.62
C ARG A 47 6.97 8.62 -12.60
N LEU A 48 7.15 9.45 -13.62
CA LEU A 48 6.46 10.73 -13.74
C LEU A 48 4.95 10.55 -13.86
N GLU A 49 4.49 9.58 -14.64
CA GLU A 49 3.07 9.23 -14.74
C GLU A 49 2.50 8.74 -13.41
N ALA A 50 3.23 7.87 -12.70
CA ALA A 50 2.81 7.39 -11.38
C ALA A 50 2.66 8.56 -10.39
N LEU A 51 3.63 9.48 -10.36
CA LEU A 51 3.58 10.68 -9.53
C LEU A 51 2.40 11.59 -9.91
N LYS A 52 2.18 11.83 -11.21
CA LYS A 52 1.04 12.62 -11.70
C LYS A 52 -0.29 12.00 -11.29
N LYS A 53 -0.42 10.67 -11.42
CA LYS A 53 -1.63 9.93 -11.02
C LYS A 53 -1.88 10.04 -9.51
N ALA A 54 -0.85 9.81 -8.70
CA ALA A 54 -0.92 9.93 -7.24
C ALA A 54 -1.31 11.36 -6.82
N GLN A 55 -0.71 12.38 -7.42
CA GLN A 55 -1.05 13.78 -7.13
C GLN A 55 -2.50 14.10 -7.52
N LYS A 56 -2.96 13.66 -8.70
CA LYS A 56 -4.35 13.86 -9.13
C LYS A 56 -5.34 13.18 -8.17
N GLN A 57 -5.04 11.96 -7.75
CA GLN A 57 -5.86 11.22 -6.80
C GLN A 57 -5.91 11.93 -5.44
N LYS A 58 -4.77 12.42 -4.94
CA LYS A 58 -4.70 13.24 -3.73
C LYS A 58 -5.54 14.51 -3.83
N GLN A 59 -5.48 15.22 -4.96
CA GLN A 59 -6.31 16.41 -5.18
C GLN A 59 -7.80 16.08 -5.19
N GLU A 60 -8.18 14.95 -5.79
CA GLU A 60 -9.58 14.49 -5.78
C GLU A 60 -10.04 14.17 -4.35
N TRP A 61 -9.23 13.45 -3.56
CA TRP A 61 -9.52 13.17 -2.16
C TRP A 61 -9.66 14.44 -1.33
N LEU A 62 -8.77 15.41 -1.51
CA LEU A 62 -8.88 16.72 -0.86
C LEU A 62 -10.16 17.44 -1.27
N SER A 63 -10.55 17.41 -2.55
CA SER A 63 -11.80 18.04 -3.01
C SER A 63 -13.07 17.41 -2.43
N LYS A 64 -12.98 16.13 -2.03
CA LYS A 64 -14.03 15.38 -1.35
C LYS A 64 -13.98 15.54 0.18
N GLY A 65 -13.05 16.34 0.71
CA GLY A 65 -12.89 16.55 2.15
C GLY A 65 -12.35 15.34 2.90
N HIS A 66 -11.51 14.52 2.24
CA HIS A 66 -10.73 13.47 2.91
C HIS A 66 -9.64 14.10 3.79
N GLY A 67 -9.31 13.47 4.91
CA GLY A 67 -8.34 14.01 5.89
C GLY A 67 -8.89 15.08 6.84
N GLU A 68 -10.16 15.46 6.68
CA GLU A 68 -10.85 16.35 7.62
C GLU A 68 -11.69 15.55 8.62
N TYR A 69 -11.84 16.12 9.82
CA TYR A 69 -12.70 15.57 10.85
C TYR A 69 -14.10 16.18 10.73
N ARG A 70 -15.09 15.36 10.38
CA ARG A 70 -16.49 15.79 10.27
C ARG A 70 -17.38 15.00 11.23
N GLU A 71 -18.26 15.74 11.91
CA GLU A 71 -19.33 15.17 12.75
C GLU A 71 -20.58 14.95 11.92
N ILE A 72 -21.06 13.71 11.89
CA ILE A 72 -22.31 13.36 11.22
C ILE A 72 -23.34 12.92 12.28
N PRO A 73 -24.39 13.72 12.55
CA PRO A 73 -25.41 13.39 13.54
C PRO A 73 -26.54 12.50 13.00
N SER A 74 -26.63 12.34 11.68
CA SER A 74 -27.70 11.64 10.97
C SER A 74 -27.20 10.38 10.29
N GLU A 75 -27.87 9.25 10.52
CA GLU A 75 -27.54 7.97 9.90
C GLU A 75 -27.61 8.02 8.36
N LYS A 76 -28.57 8.78 7.81
CA LYS A 76 -28.74 8.92 6.36
C LYS A 76 -27.53 9.58 5.71
N ASP A 77 -27.00 10.61 6.35
CA ASP A 77 -25.87 11.39 5.84
C ASP A 77 -24.56 10.62 6.00
N PHE A 78 -24.48 9.76 7.02
CA PHE A 78 -23.37 8.82 7.20
C PHE A 78 -23.26 7.85 6.01
N PHE A 79 -24.37 7.26 5.58
CA PHE A 79 -24.36 6.33 4.44
C PHE A 79 -24.04 6.99 3.10
N SER A 80 -24.39 8.26 2.89
CA SER A 80 -23.95 8.98 1.68
C SER A 80 -22.44 9.16 1.67
N GLU A 81 -21.86 9.60 2.79
CA GLU A 81 -20.43 9.94 2.86
C GLU A 81 -19.53 8.69 2.75
N VAL A 82 -19.95 7.57 3.36
CA VAL A 82 -19.21 6.30 3.31
C VAL A 82 -19.28 5.64 1.93
N LYS A 83 -20.35 5.86 1.16
CA LYS A 83 -20.48 5.28 -0.19
C LYS A 83 -19.55 5.93 -1.21
N ASP A 84 -19.27 7.21 -1.04
CA ASP A 84 -18.41 7.98 -1.96
C ASP A 84 -16.92 7.77 -1.69
N SER A 85 -16.59 7.12 -0.57
CA SER A 85 -15.23 6.92 -0.08
C SER A 85 -14.85 5.44 -0.02
N LYS A 86 -13.67 5.09 -0.55
CA LYS A 86 -13.19 3.69 -0.55
C LYS A 86 -12.81 3.18 0.85
N ASN A 87 -12.12 4.02 1.63
CA ASN A 87 -11.60 3.67 2.94
C ASN A 87 -12.02 4.71 3.95
N VAL A 88 -12.64 4.30 5.04
CA VAL A 88 -13.25 5.20 6.01
C VAL A 88 -12.87 4.75 7.42
N VAL A 89 -12.46 5.68 8.27
CA VAL A 89 -12.34 5.46 9.71
C VAL A 89 -13.54 6.10 10.40
N CYS A 90 -14.31 5.30 11.13
CA CYS A 90 -15.46 5.74 11.91
C CYS A 90 -15.12 5.68 13.40
N HIS A 91 -15.26 6.78 14.12
CA HIS A 91 -15.26 6.76 15.58
C HIS A 91 -16.67 7.05 16.09
N PHE A 92 -17.27 6.04 16.74
CA PHE A 92 -18.59 6.11 17.33
C PHE A 92 -18.48 6.42 18.83
N TYR A 93 -19.13 7.49 19.29
CA TYR A 93 -19.21 7.79 20.72
C TYR A 93 -20.63 8.19 21.13
N ARG A 94 -20.92 8.08 22.43
CA ARG A 94 -22.21 8.46 23.03
C ARG A 94 -22.00 9.57 24.04
N ASN A 95 -22.65 10.71 23.84
CA ASN A 95 -22.75 11.75 24.87
C ASN A 95 -23.84 11.33 25.87
N SER A 96 -23.58 11.40 27.18
CA SER A 96 -24.29 10.61 28.20
C SER A 96 -25.74 11.01 28.52
N THR A 97 -26.43 11.80 27.70
CA THR A 97 -27.83 12.21 27.95
C THR A 97 -28.74 12.16 26.71
N PHE A 98 -29.82 11.39 26.89
CA PHE A 98 -31.15 11.44 26.24
C PHE A 98 -31.31 12.03 24.83
N ARG A 99 -30.69 11.39 23.82
CA ARG A 99 -31.31 10.95 22.54
C ARG A 99 -30.20 10.41 21.65
N SER A 100 -30.46 9.27 21.02
CA SER A 100 -29.49 8.47 20.29
C SER A 100 -28.94 9.21 19.06
N PHE A 101 -27.87 9.97 19.22
CA PHE A 101 -27.06 10.45 18.10
C PHE A 101 -25.74 9.71 18.16
N LEU A 102 -25.58 8.76 17.25
CA LEU A 102 -24.30 8.13 17.00
C LEU A 102 -23.47 9.17 16.24
N HIS A 103 -22.74 10.03 16.95
CA HIS A 103 -21.84 10.96 16.29
C HIS A 103 -20.71 10.11 15.68
N VAL A 104 -20.70 10.02 14.36
CA VAL A 104 -19.66 9.31 13.63
C VAL A 104 -18.64 10.34 13.19
N TYR A 105 -17.40 10.20 13.65
CA TYR A 105 -16.30 10.92 13.06
C TYR A 105 -15.78 10.15 11.88
N LEU A 106 -15.88 10.73 10.70
CA LEU A 106 -15.31 10.18 9.48
C LEU A 106 -13.92 10.78 9.27
N VAL A 107 -12.86 9.98 9.38
CA VAL A 107 -11.56 10.35 8.81
C VAL A 107 -11.29 9.41 7.65
N VAL A 108 -11.47 9.93 6.45
CA VAL A 108 -11.18 9.19 5.22
C VAL A 108 -9.67 9.27 5.00
N PHE A 109 -8.97 8.17 5.28
CA PHE A 109 -7.51 8.11 5.22
C PHE A 109 -7.00 7.68 3.83
N GLU A 110 -5.90 8.30 3.40
CA GLU A 110 -5.03 7.74 2.35
C GLU A 110 -4.50 6.40 2.88
N CYS A 111 -4.68 5.32 2.13
CA CYS A 111 -3.99 4.05 2.38
C CYS A 111 -3.04 3.86 1.20
N GLU A 112 -1.74 3.99 1.44
CA GLU A 112 -0.66 3.62 0.50
C GLU A 112 -0.59 2.10 0.30
#